data_AF-A0A178JEX6-F1
#
_entry.id   AF-A0A178JEX6-F1
#
_cell.length_a   1.000
_cell.length_b   1.000
_cell.length_c   1.000
_cell.angle_alpha   90.00
_cell.angle_beta   90.00
_cell.angle_gamma   90.00
#
_symmetry.space_group_name_H-M   'P 1'
#
loop_
_entity.id
_entity.type
_entity.pdbx_description
1 polymer ?
#
loop_
_entity_poly.entity_id
_entity_poly.type
_entity_poly.pdbx_seq_one_letter_code
_entity_poly.pdbx_strand_id
1 'polypeptide(L)' 'MNIVIFLATIFVAKYIGAQIGVTYNIVSDPFNFKLALFDFALYVAVYLALNYLYDKGKVALKKLR' A
#
# COMPACT_ATOMS: atom_id res chain seq x y z
N MET A 1 1.14 1.50 15.53
CA MET A 1 1.12 1.48 14.05
C MET A 1 1.91 2.69 13.58
N ASN A 2 2.98 2.50 12.79
CA ASN A 2 3.83 3.61 12.40
C ASN A 2 3.07 4.45 11.35
N ILE A 3 2.72 5.70 11.68
CA ILE A 3 2.01 6.60 10.74
C ILE A 3 2.78 6.76 9.41
N VAL A 4 4.09 6.59 9.46
CA VAL A 4 5.00 6.53 8.32
C VAL A 4 4.66 5.37 7.37
N ILE A 5 4.37 4.18 7.89
CA ILE A 5 4.00 3.00 7.06
C ILE A 5 2.66 3.24 6.38
N PHE A 6 1.71 3.84 7.09
CA PHE A 6 0.41 4.18 6.53
C PHE A 6 0.54 5.16 5.36
N LEU A 7 1.28 6.26 5.54
CA LEU A 7 1.54 7.23 4.48
C LEU A 7 2.30 6.60 3.30
N ALA A 8 3.36 5.84 3.57
CA ALA A 8 4.12 5.13 2.54
C ALA A 8 3.24 4.16 1.75
N THR A 9 2.31 3.47 2.42
CA THR A 9 1.36 2.56 1.76
C THR A 9 0.50 3.30 0.75
N ILE A 10 -0.05 4.47 1.11
CA ILE A 10 -0.87 5.28 0.19
C ILE A 10 -0.09 5.66 -1.07
N PHE A 11 1.13 6.19 -0.90
CA PHE A 11 1.97 6.60 -2.03
C PHE A 11 2.36 5.41 -2.92
N VAL A 12 2.79 4.31 -2.33
CA VAL A 12 3.23 3.12 -3.07
C VAL A 12 2.06 2.44 -3.78
N ALA A 13 0.91 2.31 -3.12
CA ALA A 13 -0.29 1.75 -3.75
C ALA A 13 -0.72 2.60 -4.95
N LYS A 14 -0.82 3.93 -4.80
CA LYS A 14 -1.18 4.81 -5.93
C LYS A 14 -0.14 4.77 -7.05
N TYR A 15 1.15 4.71 -6.72
CA TYR A 15 2.21 4.59 -7.71
C TYR A 15 2.09 3.29 -8.50
N ILE A 16 1.94 2.15 -7.82
CA ILE A 16 1.78 0.84 -8.49
C ILE A 16 0.50 0.82 -9.33
N GLY A 17 -0.62 1.30 -8.79
CA GLY A 17 -1.89 1.42 -9.50
C GLY A 17 -1.76 2.22 -10.80
N ALA A 18 -1.04 3.34 -10.77
CA ALA A 18 -0.73 4.14 -11.95
C ALA A 18 0.12 3.38 -12.99
N GLN A 19 1.10 2.58 -12.56
CA GLN A 19 1.95 1.79 -13.46
C GLN A 19 1.18 0.66 -14.18
N ILE A 20 0.20 0.05 -13.49
CA ILE A 20 -0.59 -1.05 -14.05
C ILE A 20 -1.87 -0.57 -14.76
N GLY A 21 -2.09 0.74 -14.88
CA GLY A 21 -3.29 1.32 -15.48
C GLY A 21 -4.57 1.12 -14.67
N VAL A 22 -4.45 0.78 -13.38
CA VAL A 22 -5.56 0.58 -12.47
C VAL A 22 -5.56 1.70 -11.45
N THR A 23 -6.08 2.85 -11.86
CA THR A 23 -6.27 4.03 -11.00
C THR A 23 -7.74 4.20 -10.71
N TYR A 24 -8.13 4.07 -9.45
CA TYR A 24 -9.48 4.38 -9.00
C TYR A 24 -9.55 5.82 -8.47
N ASN A 25 -10.56 6.56 -8.90
CA ASN A 25 -10.90 7.86 -8.33
C ASN A 25 -12.37 7.86 -7.89
N ILE A 26 -12.62 8.09 -6.60
CA ILE A 26 -13.97 8.09 -6.04
C ILE A 26 -14.87 9.21 -6.60
N VAL A 27 -14.27 10.29 -7.10
CA VAL A 27 -15.01 11.42 -7.70
C VAL A 27 -15.35 11.15 -9.16
N SER A 28 -14.42 10.54 -9.90
CA SER A 28 -14.59 10.29 -11.34
C SER A 28 -15.31 8.97 -11.64
N ASP A 29 -15.11 7.96 -10.79
CA ASP A 29 -15.60 6.59 -10.98
C ASP A 29 -16.40 6.05 -9.78
N PRO A 30 -17.37 6.80 -9.20
CA PRO A 30 -18.01 6.48 -7.92
C PRO A 30 -18.72 5.11 -7.86
N PHE A 31 -19.13 4.57 -9.02
CA PHE A 31 -19.84 3.29 -9.13
C PHE A 31 -18.97 2.16 -9.69
N ASN A 32 -17.68 2.39 -9.93
CA ASN A 32 -16.79 1.37 -10.48
C ASN A 32 -16.25 0.48 -9.36
N PHE A 33 -17.11 -0.41 -8.85
CA PHE A 33 -16.79 -1.36 -7.77
C PHE A 33 -15.59 -2.24 -8.08
N LYS A 34 -15.38 -2.59 -9.36
CA LYS A 34 -14.22 -3.38 -9.78
C LYS A 34 -12.92 -2.62 -9.49
N LEU A 35 -12.82 -1.37 -9.94
CA LEU A 35 -11.64 -0.54 -9.69
C LEU A 35 -11.46 -0.24 -8.20
N ALA A 36 -12.54 0.01 -7.46
CA ALA A 36 -12.49 0.22 -6.01
C ALA A 36 -11.95 -1.01 -5.26
N LEU A 37 -12.39 -2.22 -5.65
CA LEU A 37 -11.90 -3.46 -5.05
C LEU A 37 -10.41 -3.69 -5.35
N PHE A 38 -9.96 -3.41 -6.57
CA PHE A 38 -8.55 -3.50 -6.93
C PHE A 38 -7.70 -2.49 -6.15
N ASP A 39 -8.14 -1.23 -6.05
CA ASP A 39 -7.42 -0.19 -5.29
C ASP A 39 -7.31 -0.56 -3.80
N PHE A 40 -8.39 -1.08 -3.21
CA PHE A 40 -8.39 -1.59 -1.84
C PHE A 40 -7.47 -2.81 -1.67
N ALA A 41 -7.56 -3.80 -2.56
CA ALA A 41 -6.72 -4.99 -2.50
C ALA A 41 -5.23 -4.65 -2.63
N LEU A 42 -4.90 -3.73 -3.53
CA LEU A 42 -3.55 -3.23 -3.74
C LEU A 42 -3.04 -2.51 -2.48
N TYR A 43 -3.86 -1.66 -1.87
CA TYR A 43 -3.55 -0.99 -0.61
C TYR A 43 -3.23 -1.99 0.50
N VAL A 44 -4.09 -3.00 0.70
CA VAL A 44 -3.87 -4.04 1.72
C VAL A 44 -2.60 -4.84 1.45
N ALA A 45 -2.35 -5.24 0.20
CA ALA A 45 -1.15 -5.97 -0.18
C ALA A 45 0.13 -5.18 0.10
N VAL A 46 0.17 -3.91 -0.28
CA VAL A 46 1.29 -3.00 -0.01
C VAL A 46 1.48 -2.78 1.48
N TYR A 47 0.39 -2.60 2.24
CA TYR A 47 0.44 -2.41 3.69
C TYR A 47 1.06 -3.61 4.39
N LEU A 48 0.64 -4.82 4.03
CA LEU A 48 1.19 -6.06 4.58
C LEU A 48 2.67 -6.23 4.21
N ALA A 49 3.04 -5.96 2.97
CA ALA A 49 4.43 -6.03 2.52
C ALA A 49 5.34 -5.04 3.28
N LEU A 50 4.90 -3.79 3.45
CA LEU A 50 5.66 -2.77 4.19
C LEU A 50 5.78 -3.10 5.67
N ASN A 51 4.72 -3.60 6.31
CA ASN A 51 4.80 -4.05 7.71
C ASN A 51 5.75 -5.24 7.86
N TYR A 52 5.68 -6.21 6.95
CA TYR A 52 6.58 -7.36 6.96
C TYR A 52 8.05 -6.94 6.80
N LEU A 53 8.33 -6.02 5.88
CA LEU A 53 9.68 -5.46 5.69
C LEU A 53 10.14 -4.66 6.90
N TYR A 54 9.25 -3.88 7.52
CA TYR A 54 9.56 -3.12 8.72
C TYR A 54 9.89 -4.04 9.90
N ASP A 55 9.11 -5.09 10.13
CA ASP A 55 9.34 -6.03 11.22
C ASP A 55 10.63 -6.83 11.00
N LYS A 56 10.87 -7.33 9.77
CA LYS A 56 12.15 -7.98 9.43
C LYS A 56 13.34 -7.03 9.58
N GLY A 57 13.21 -5.80 9.10
CA GLY A 57 14.25 -4.78 9.23
C GLY A 57 14.57 -4.48 10.69
N LYS A 58 13.55 -4.37 11.53
CA LYS A 58 13.71 -4.17 12.98
C LYS A 58 14.42 -5.34 13.65
N VAL A 59 14.10 -6.58 13.29
CA VAL A 59 14.78 -7.78 13.79
C VAL A 59 16.25 -7.82 13.34
N ALA A 60 16.52 -7.53 12.06
CA ALA A 60 17.88 -7.48 11.53
C ALA A 60 18.73 -6.39 12.20
N LEU A 61 18.17 -5.19 12.37
CA LEU A 61 18.83 -4.06 13.03
C LEU A 61 19.12 -4.36 14.50
N LYS A 62 18.21 -5.08 15.19
CA LYS A 62 18.41 -5.53 16.57
C LYS A 62 19.49 -6.62 16.70
N LYS A 63 19.72 -7.41 15.64
CA LYS A 63 20.79 -8.43 15.60
C LYS A 63 22.17 -7.83 15.29
N LEU A 64 22.19 -6.66 14.65
CA LEU A 64 23.41 -5.90 14.32
C LEU A 64 23.91 -5.00 15.46
N ARG A 65 23.06 -4.69 16.44
CA ARG A 65 23.39 -3.89 17.64
C ARG A 65 23.65 -4.80 18.83
#